data_AF-A0A4Y8C723-F1
#
_entry.id   AF-A0A4Y8C723-F1
#
_cell.length_a   1.000
_cell.length_b   1.000
_cell.length_c   1.000
_cell.angle_alpha   90.00
_cell.angle_beta   90.00
_cell.angle_gamma   90.00
#
_symmetry.space_group_name_H-M   'P 1'
#
loop_
_entity.id
_entity.type
_entity.pdbx_description
1 polymer ?
#
loop_
_entity_poly.entity_id
_entity_poly.type
_entity_poly.pdbx_seq_one_letter_code
_entity_poly.pdbx_strand_id
1 'polypeptide(L)'
;KTGEIEVVVSKLTIENESAVPPFAIADESVNEELRLKYRFLDLRNPKLYENFALRSKACIAARNSLANMGFLEVETPILTKATPEGARDYLVPSRVHQGEFYALPQSPQLF
;
A
#
# COMPACT_ATOMS: atom_id res chain seq x y z
N LYS A 1 -14.91 5.69 -20.70
CA LYS A 1 -16.26 5.18 -21.02
C LYS A 1 -16.30 4.88 -22.50
N THR A 2 -16.79 3.70 -22.90
CA THR A 2 -16.83 3.24 -24.30
C THR A 2 -18.26 2.97 -24.77
N GLY A 3 -19.27 3.59 -24.13
CA GLY A 3 -20.69 3.22 -24.28
C GLY A 3 -21.34 3.54 -25.64
N GLU A 4 -20.55 3.98 -26.62
CA GLU A 4 -21.01 4.28 -27.99
C GLU A 4 -20.60 3.17 -28.98
N ILE A 5 -19.74 2.24 -28.57
CA ILE A 5 -19.21 1.17 -29.40
C ILE A 5 -19.30 -0.17 -28.70
N GLU A 6 -19.45 -1.23 -29.47
CA GLU A 6 -19.46 -2.62 -29.00
C GLU A 6 -18.41 -3.45 -29.74
N VAL A 7 -17.96 -4.54 -29.12
CA VAL A 7 -16.98 -5.46 -29.70
C VAL A 7 -17.69 -6.75 -30.09
N VAL A 8 -17.77 -7.03 -31.40
CA VAL A 8 -18.28 -8.31 -31.92
C VAL A 8 -17.19 -9.38 -31.78
N VAL A 9 -17.38 -10.31 -30.85
CA VAL A 9 -16.38 -11.35 -30.52
C VAL A 9 -16.39 -12.47 -31.56
N SER A 10 -15.25 -12.70 -32.22
CA SER A 10 -15.05 -13.83 -33.16
C SER A 10 -14.40 -15.06 -32.50
N LYS A 11 -13.62 -14.85 -31.44
CA LYS A 11 -12.94 -15.91 -30.66
C LYS A 11 -12.80 -15.47 -29.20
N LEU A 12 -13.00 -16.40 -28.29
CA LEU A 12 -12.80 -16.21 -26.84
C LEU A 12 -11.78 -17.25 -26.33
N THR A 13 -10.86 -16.82 -25.49
CA THR A 13 -9.89 -17.69 -24.79
C THR A 13 -10.02 -17.44 -23.29
N ILE A 14 -10.07 -18.52 -22.50
CA ILE A 14 -10.08 -18.42 -21.04
C ILE A 14 -8.61 -18.50 -20.58
N GLU A 15 -8.06 -17.39 -20.11
CA GLU A 15 -6.68 -17.33 -19.60
C GLU A 15 -6.55 -17.95 -18.21
N ASN A 16 -7.55 -17.74 -17.35
CA ASN A 16 -7.58 -18.29 -16.01
C ASN A 16 -9.01 -18.42 -15.50
N GLU A 17 -9.34 -19.58 -14.93
CA GLU A 17 -10.62 -19.82 -14.27
C GLU A 17 -10.62 -19.21 -12.87
N SER A 18 -11.77 -18.72 -12.41
CA SER A 18 -11.92 -18.15 -11.07
C SER A 18 -13.11 -18.77 -10.37
N ALA A 19 -12.93 -19.09 -9.09
CA ALA A 19 -14.06 -19.34 -8.20
C ALA A 19 -14.95 -18.08 -8.11
N VAL A 20 -16.21 -18.28 -7.72
CA VAL A 20 -17.15 -17.17 -7.50
C VAL A 20 -16.63 -16.26 -6.39
N PRO A 21 -16.48 -14.94 -6.64
CA PRO A 21 -16.05 -14.01 -5.61
C PRO A 21 -17.01 -13.99 -4.41
N PRO A 22 -16.51 -13.79 -3.17
CA PRO A 22 -17.34 -13.73 -1.96
C PRO A 22 -18.24 -12.48 -1.90
N PHE A 23 -17.99 -11.48 -2.77
CA PHE A 23 -18.81 -10.30 -2.96
C PHE A 23 -18.62 -9.74 -4.37
N ALA A 24 -19.58 -8.97 -4.86
CA ALA A 24 -19.47 -8.28 -6.13
C ALA A 24 -18.46 -7.12 -6.04
N ILE A 25 -17.60 -6.98 -7.04
CA ILE A 25 -16.64 -5.87 -7.09
C ILE A 25 -17.39 -4.54 -7.14
N ALA A 26 -16.98 -3.59 -6.30
CA ALA A 26 -17.58 -2.27 -6.14
C ALA A 26 -18.98 -2.23 -5.49
N ASP A 27 -19.42 -3.31 -4.86
CA ASP A 27 -20.59 -3.29 -3.97
C ASP A 27 -20.28 -2.53 -2.66
N GLU A 28 -20.97 -1.42 -2.42
CA GLU A 28 -20.78 -0.58 -1.23
C GLU A 28 -21.50 -1.12 0.02
N SER A 29 -22.37 -2.13 -0.12
CA SER A 29 -23.10 -2.75 1.01
C SER A 29 -22.26 -3.76 1.80
N VAL A 30 -21.10 -4.16 1.28
CA VAL A 30 -20.22 -5.16 1.89
C VAL A 30 -19.52 -4.57 3.12
N ASN A 31 -19.53 -5.32 4.22
CA ASN A 31 -18.88 -4.90 5.45
C ASN A 31 -17.34 -4.79 5.31
N GLU A 32 -16.72 -3.96 6.14
CA GLU A 32 -15.28 -3.68 6.06
C GLU A 32 -14.41 -4.92 6.37
N GLU A 33 -14.80 -5.73 7.35
CA GLU A 33 -14.06 -6.93 7.75
C GLU A 33 -13.87 -7.90 6.57
N LEU A 34 -14.94 -8.17 5.82
CA LEU A 34 -14.90 -9.04 4.65
C LEU A 34 -14.06 -8.44 3.52
N ARG A 35 -14.13 -7.12 3.33
CA ARG A 35 -13.31 -6.40 2.35
C ARG A 35 -11.83 -6.45 2.71
N LEU A 36 -11.47 -6.31 3.99
CA LEU A 36 -10.09 -6.42 4.46
C LEU A 36 -9.57 -7.86 4.37
N LYS A 37 -10.42 -8.85 4.68
CA LYS A 37 -10.08 -10.28 4.52
C LYS A 37 -9.77 -10.63 3.06
N TYR A 38 -10.53 -10.11 2.11
CA TYR A 38 -10.32 -10.30 0.68
C TYR A 38 -9.84 -9.03 0.00
N ARG A 39 -8.89 -8.31 0.62
CA ARG A 39 -8.44 -7.00 0.14
C ARG A 39 -7.93 -7.04 -1.30
N PHE A 40 -7.33 -8.14 -1.74
CA PHE A 40 -6.90 -8.32 -3.12
C PHE A 40 -8.05 -8.29 -4.15
N LEU A 41 -9.27 -8.68 -3.78
CA LEU A 41 -10.46 -8.51 -4.61
C LEU A 41 -10.99 -7.08 -4.51
N ASP A 42 -11.06 -6.55 -3.30
CA ASP A 42 -11.54 -5.17 -3.06
C ASP A 42 -10.70 -4.15 -3.83
N LEU A 43 -9.38 -4.35 -3.93
CA LEU A 43 -8.47 -3.50 -4.72
C LEU A 43 -8.79 -3.44 -6.22
N ARG A 44 -9.64 -4.34 -6.75
CA ARG A 44 -10.15 -4.27 -8.13
C ARG A 44 -11.26 -3.22 -8.31
N ASN A 45 -11.79 -2.67 -7.21
CA ASN A 45 -12.77 -1.58 -7.26
C ASN A 45 -12.12 -0.34 -7.92
N PRO A 46 -12.71 0.21 -9.01
CA PRO A 46 -12.18 1.41 -9.67
C PRO A 46 -11.94 2.58 -8.71
N LYS A 47 -12.80 2.76 -7.70
CA LYS A 47 -12.65 3.82 -6.69
C LYS A 47 -11.36 3.68 -5.88
N LEU A 48 -10.98 2.46 -5.51
CA LEU A 48 -9.72 2.22 -4.80
C LEU A 48 -8.52 2.35 -5.73
N TYR A 49 -8.63 1.89 -6.98
CA TYR A 49 -7.61 2.13 -7.99
C TYR A 49 -7.32 3.63 -8.14
N GLU A 50 -8.35 4.47 -8.29
CA GLU A 50 -8.19 5.92 -8.40
C GLU A 50 -7.52 6.52 -7.15
N ASN A 51 -7.86 6.04 -5.95
CA ASN A 51 -7.21 6.48 -4.71
C ASN A 51 -5.69 6.18 -4.72
N PHE A 52 -5.29 4.97 -5.11
CA PHE A 52 -3.88 4.60 -5.17
C PHE A 52 -3.15 5.30 -6.33
N ALA A 53 -3.80 5.48 -7.48
CA ALA A 53 -3.26 6.22 -8.61
C ALA A 53 -3.01 7.70 -8.23
N LEU A 54 -3.96 8.33 -7.54
CA LEU A 54 -3.82 9.69 -7.03
C LEU A 54 -2.69 9.78 -5.99
N ARG A 55 -2.65 8.86 -5.03
CA ARG A 55 -1.57 8.80 -4.03
C ARG A 55 -0.19 8.70 -4.71
N SER A 56 -0.06 7.84 -5.70
CA SER A 56 1.19 7.67 -6.47
C SER A 56 1.59 8.97 -7.17
N LYS A 57 0.66 9.61 -7.89
CA LYS A 57 0.89 10.90 -8.56
C LYS A 57 1.31 11.99 -7.57
N ALA A 58 0.65 12.07 -6.41
CA ALA A 58 0.98 13.04 -5.37
C ALA A 58 2.39 12.83 -4.81
N CYS A 59 2.77 11.58 -4.50
CA CYS A 59 4.11 11.26 -4.03
C CYS A 59 5.20 11.60 -5.06
N ILE A 60 4.97 11.31 -6.35
CA ILE A 60 5.90 11.67 -7.43
C ILE A 60 6.04 13.19 -7.54
N ALA A 61 4.91 13.92 -7.53
CA ALA A 61 4.92 15.38 -7.61
C ALA A 61 5.68 16.02 -6.44
N ALA A 62 5.50 15.52 -5.22
CA ALA A 62 6.21 15.99 -4.03
C ALA A 62 7.73 15.76 -4.15
N ARG A 63 8.15 14.54 -4.52
CA ARG A 63 9.58 14.22 -4.71
C ARG A 63 10.23 15.09 -5.78
N ASN A 64 9.60 15.22 -6.94
CA ASN A 64 10.12 16.04 -8.04
C ASN A 64 10.25 17.51 -7.62
N SER A 65 9.29 18.03 -6.86
CA SER A 65 9.35 19.40 -6.34
C SER A 65 10.54 19.61 -5.41
N LEU A 66 10.76 18.70 -4.46
CA LEU A 66 11.88 18.76 -3.53
C LEU A 66 13.23 18.62 -4.25
N ALA A 67 13.33 17.69 -5.21
CA ALA A 67 14.53 17.52 -6.02
C ALA A 67 14.87 18.79 -6.83
N ASN A 68 13.87 19.45 -7.42
CA ASN A 68 14.06 20.71 -8.15
C ASN A 68 14.51 21.87 -7.24
N MET A 69 14.23 21.80 -5.94
CA MET A 69 14.70 22.76 -4.93
C MET A 69 16.10 22.41 -4.39
N GLY A 70 16.73 21.33 -4.87
CA GLY A 70 18.05 20.90 -4.45
C GLY A 70 18.08 20.05 -3.18
N PHE A 71 16.93 19.54 -2.71
CA PHE A 71 16.89 18.59 -1.60
C PHE A 71 17.35 17.20 -2.06
N LEU A 72 18.05 16.49 -1.16
CA LEU A 72 18.44 15.09 -1.35
C LEU A 72 17.45 14.16 -0.65
N GLU A 73 17.01 13.12 -1.35
CA GLU A 73 16.26 12.02 -0.74
C GLU A 73 17.27 11.07 -0.08
N VAL A 74 17.23 11.01 1.26
CA VAL A 74 18.15 10.19 2.08
C VAL A 74 17.33 9.16 2.84
N GLU A 75 17.65 7.88 2.64
CA GLU A 75 17.06 6.80 3.41
C GLU A 75 17.73 6.69 4.79
N THR A 76 16.92 6.50 5.83
CA THR A 76 17.39 6.32 7.21
C THR A 76 17.06 4.91 7.72
N PRO A 77 17.84 4.37 8.67
CA PRO A 77 17.61 3.00 9.16
C PRO A 77 16.25 2.81 9.83
N ILE A 78 15.60 1.67 9.56
CA ILE A 78 14.32 1.26 10.18
C ILE A 78 14.51 0.48 11.49
N LEU A 79 15.69 -0.12 11.72
CA LEU A 79 16.00 -0.80 12.98
C LEU A 79 16.91 0.12 13.80
N THR A 80 16.33 0.77 14.81
CA THR A 80 17.00 1.79 15.61
C THR A 80 17.11 1.36 17.08
N LYS A 81 17.77 2.17 17.90
CA LYS A 81 17.82 1.95 19.36
C LYS A 81 16.51 2.44 19.99
N ALA A 82 15.95 1.66 20.90
CA ALA A 82 14.76 2.05 21.65
C ALA A 82 15.03 3.31 22.51
N THR A 83 14.08 4.25 22.50
CA THR A 83 14.12 5.46 23.33
C THR A 83 13.03 5.39 24.40
N PRO A 84 13.36 5.48 25.71
CA PRO A 84 12.37 5.30 26.76
C PRO A 84 11.34 6.44 26.90
N GLU A 85 11.59 7.60 26.29
CA GLU A 85 10.83 8.84 26.54
C GLU A 85 9.62 9.03 25.60
N GLY A 86 9.44 8.15 24.61
CA GLY A 86 8.41 8.28 23.57
C GLY A 86 7.16 7.41 23.78
N ALA A 87 6.33 7.30 22.74
CA ALA A 87 5.28 6.29 22.68
C ALA A 87 5.89 4.87 22.70
N ARG A 88 5.05 3.84 22.83
CA ARG A 88 5.55 2.45 22.87
C ARG A 88 6.18 2.05 21.53
N ASP A 89 7.45 1.66 21.59
CA ASP A 89 8.18 1.14 20.44
C ASP A 89 7.79 -0.31 20.12
N TYR A 90 7.71 -0.62 18.82
CA TYR A 90 7.66 -2.02 18.36
C TYR A 90 9.07 -2.60 18.39
N LEU A 91 9.25 -3.63 19.22
CA LEU A 91 10.56 -4.28 19.40
C LEU A 91 10.77 -5.41 18.39
N VAL A 92 11.97 -5.44 17.82
CA VAL A 92 12.45 -6.49 16.92
C VAL A 92 13.64 -7.19 17.61
N PRO A 93 13.51 -8.45 18.06
CA PRO A 93 14.57 -9.14 18.76
C PRO A 93 15.77 -9.40 17.85
N SER A 94 16.98 -9.16 18.37
CA SER A 94 18.21 -9.46 17.64
C SER A 94 18.57 -10.94 17.76
N ARG A 95 18.80 -11.60 16.62
CA ARG A 95 19.34 -12.97 16.60
C ARG A 95 20.82 -13.00 16.96
N VAL A 96 21.58 -11.94 16.66
CA VAL A 96 23.04 -11.89 16.83
C VAL A 96 23.42 -11.47 18.25
N HIS A 97 22.66 -10.55 18.84
CA HIS A 97 22.90 -10.01 20.17
C HIS A 97 21.82 -10.51 21.12
N GLN A 98 22.08 -11.63 21.81
CA GLN A 98 21.10 -12.28 22.67
C GLN A 98 20.70 -11.36 23.84
N GLY A 99 19.38 -11.15 24.01
CA GLY A 99 18.83 -10.27 25.04
C GLY A 99 18.69 -8.81 24.59
N GLU A 100 19.15 -8.46 23.39
CA GLU A 100 19.03 -7.12 22.83
C GLU A 100 17.93 -7.01 21.76
N PHE A 101 17.41 -5.81 21.60
CA PHE A 101 16.28 -5.51 20.72
C PHE A 101 16.57 -4.23 19.92
N TYR A 102 16.11 -4.23 18.68
CA TYR A 102 15.91 -3.01 17.90
C TYR A 102 14.48 -2.49 18.13
N ALA A 103 14.27 -1.23 17.79
CA ALA A 103 12.96 -0.59 17.74
C ALA A 103 12.67 -0.10 16.32
N LEU A 104 11.38 -0.09 15.93
CA LEU A 104 10.93 0.63 14.75
C LEU A 104 10.80 2.12 15.08
N PRO A 105 11.35 3.05 14.27
CA PRO A 105 11.33 4.47 14.56
C PRO A 105 9.91 5.02 14.43
N GLN A 106 9.57 5.95 15.32
CA GLN A 106 8.32 6.72 15.23
C GLN A 106 8.41 7.81 14.15
N SER A 107 9.61 8.35 13.95
CA SER A 107 9.96 9.33 12.91
C SER A 107 11.48 9.30 12.66
N PRO A 108 11.97 9.85 11.54
CA PRO A 108 13.41 9.93 11.24
C PRO A 108 14.14 11.07 11.98
N GLN A 109 13.54 11.69 13.02
CA GLN A 109 14.01 12.94 13.62
C GLN A 109 15.45 12.94 14.16
N LEU A 110 15.98 11.79 14.57
CA LEU A 110 17.30 11.67 15.20
C LEU A 110 18.46 11.49 14.21
N PHE A 111 18.18 11.41 12.90
CA PHE A 111 19.16 11.16 11.85
C PHE A 111 19.52 12.42 11.06
#